data_AF-A0A530ZPD1-F1
#
_entry.id   AF-A0A530ZPD1-F1
#
_cell.length_a   1.000
_cell.length_b   1.000
_cell.length_c   1.000
_cell.angle_alpha   90.00
_cell.angle_beta   90.00
_cell.angle_gamma   90.00
#
_symmetry.space_group_name_H-M   'P 1'
#
loop_
_entity.id
_entity.type
_entity.pdbx_description
1 polymer ?
#
loop_
_entity_poly.entity_id
_entity_poly.type
_entity_poly.pdbx_seq_one_letter_code
_entity_poly.pdbx_strand_id
1 'polypeptide(L)'
;MRMQSFSPMLSALAVSASLLCASPALADMMKMKATLDGAQQNPPVTTEGKGEATLGFNTDTKQLTWNVMYSGLSGPATAGHIHGPAAKGENADVVVPFKGAPKSPFNGAA
;
A
#
# COMPACT_ATOMS: atom_id res chain seq x y z
N MET A 1 -47.40 68.88 5.48
CA MET A 1 -46.72 67.93 6.39
C MET A 1 -47.00 66.51 5.92
N ARG A 2 -46.05 65.87 5.23
CA ARG A 2 -46.12 64.43 4.91
C ARG A 2 -44.95 63.77 5.61
N MET A 3 -45.28 62.99 6.61
CA MET A 3 -44.36 62.30 7.52
C MET A 3 -43.65 61.16 6.79
N GLN A 4 -42.40 60.95 7.17
CA GLN A 4 -41.48 59.95 6.66
C GLN A 4 -41.84 58.54 7.21
N SER A 5 -41.55 57.47 6.46
CA SER A 5 -40.36 56.63 6.74
C SER A 5 -40.49 55.09 6.58
N PHE A 6 -39.30 54.50 6.31
CA PHE A 6 -38.75 53.15 6.55
C PHE A 6 -39.15 51.95 5.66
N SER A 7 -38.22 51.58 4.78
CA SER A 7 -37.86 50.18 4.45
C SER A 7 -36.50 49.86 5.11
N PRO A 8 -35.95 48.63 5.05
CA PRO A 8 -36.46 47.28 5.28
C PRO A 8 -35.63 46.60 6.42
N MET A 9 -35.58 45.25 6.46
CA MET A 9 -34.76 44.37 7.31
C MET A 9 -35.29 44.01 8.71
N LEU A 10 -35.62 42.74 8.90
CA LEU A 10 -35.07 41.95 10.01
C LEU A 10 -34.46 40.66 9.43
N SER A 11 -33.13 40.61 9.47
CA SER A 11 -32.34 39.40 9.27
C SER A 11 -32.41 38.60 10.58
N ALA A 12 -32.75 37.31 10.51
CA ALA A 12 -32.55 36.38 11.61
C ALA A 12 -31.53 35.33 11.18
N LEU A 13 -30.33 35.48 11.73
CA LEU A 13 -29.16 34.63 11.60
C LEU A 13 -29.30 33.40 12.51
N ALA A 14 -28.59 32.32 12.13
CA ALA A 14 -28.05 31.25 12.99
C ALA A 14 -28.95 30.00 13.17
N VAL A 15 -28.47 28.74 13.08
CA VAL A 15 -27.12 28.15 12.98
C VAL A 15 -27.25 26.92 12.08
N SER A 16 -26.48 26.85 10.99
CA SER A 16 -26.26 25.58 10.28
C SER A 16 -25.39 24.70 11.16
N ALA A 17 -25.99 23.74 11.88
CA ALA A 17 -25.26 22.66 12.52
C ALA A 17 -24.85 21.65 11.45
N SER A 18 -23.81 21.96 10.67
CA SER A 18 -23.09 20.94 9.91
C SER A 18 -22.33 20.07 10.92
N LEU A 19 -23.03 19.07 11.44
CA LEU A 19 -22.40 17.96 12.13
C LEU A 19 -21.54 17.22 11.10
N LEU A 20 -20.27 17.60 11.00
CA LEU A 20 -19.25 16.83 10.31
C LEU A 20 -19.10 15.53 11.10
N CYS A 21 -19.90 14.53 10.75
CA CYS A 21 -19.64 13.15 11.12
C CYS A 21 -18.30 12.78 10.47
N ALA A 22 -17.20 12.94 11.20
CA ALA A 22 -15.95 12.29 10.86
C ALA A 22 -16.17 10.80 11.07
N SER A 23 -16.50 10.09 9.99
CA SER A 23 -16.48 8.62 10.00
C SER A 23 -15.07 8.20 10.43
N PRO A 24 -14.91 7.22 11.34
CA PRO A 24 -13.60 6.66 11.59
C PRO A 24 -13.11 6.08 10.25
N ALA A 25 -11.94 6.56 9.79
CA ALA A 25 -11.21 5.83 8.78
C ALA A 25 -10.85 4.48 9.40
N LEU A 26 -11.56 3.42 8.99
CA LEU A 26 -11.10 2.06 9.25
C LEU A 26 -9.77 1.91 8.52
N ALA A 27 -8.72 1.55 9.26
CA ALA A 27 -7.43 1.18 8.67
C ALA A 27 -7.66 0.14 7.58
N ASP A 28 -7.47 0.52 6.32
CA ASP A 28 -7.66 -0.40 5.21
C ASP A 28 -6.39 -1.28 5.14
N MET A 29 -6.57 -2.57 5.39
CA MET A 29 -5.49 -3.54 5.26
C MET A 29 -5.52 -4.10 3.85
N MET A 30 -4.69 -3.56 2.97
CA MET A 30 -4.58 -4.07 1.62
C MET A 30 -3.82 -5.40 1.63
N LYS A 31 -4.45 -6.46 1.11
CA LYS A 31 -3.81 -7.77 0.95
C LYS A 31 -3.34 -7.95 -0.48
N MET A 32 -2.10 -8.37 -0.65
CA MET A 32 -1.48 -8.62 -1.95
C MET A 32 -0.85 -10.00 -1.98
N LYS A 33 -0.69 -10.54 -3.18
CA LYS A 33 0.04 -11.79 -3.44
C LYS A 33 1.00 -11.61 -4.60
N ALA A 34 2.15 -12.26 -4.54
CA ALA A 34 3.09 -12.33 -5.65
C ALA A 34 3.52 -13.78 -5.88
N THR A 35 3.52 -14.19 -7.15
CA THR A 35 4.17 -15.42 -7.60
C THR A 35 5.62 -15.11 -7.92
N LEU A 36 6.54 -15.90 -7.37
CA LEU A 36 7.97 -15.79 -7.63
C LEU A 36 8.34 -16.90 -8.60
N ASP A 37 8.58 -16.55 -9.86
CA ASP A 37 9.05 -17.47 -10.90
C ASP A 37 9.94 -16.74 -11.91
N GLY A 38 10.66 -17.51 -12.73
CA GLY A 38 11.54 -16.95 -13.76
C GLY A 38 10.80 -16.18 -14.86
N ALA A 39 9.49 -16.37 -15.03
CA ALA A 39 8.69 -15.66 -16.03
C ALA A 39 8.36 -14.22 -15.61
N GLN A 40 8.46 -13.89 -14.31
CA GLN A 40 8.33 -12.51 -13.83
C GLN A 40 9.61 -11.65 -14.00
N GLN A 41 10.72 -12.24 -14.44
CA GLN A 41 11.95 -11.48 -14.77
C GLN A 41 11.83 -10.81 -16.14
N ASN A 42 12.55 -9.71 -16.35
CA ASN A 42 12.66 -9.05 -17.64
C ASN A 42 14.15 -8.87 -18.04
N PRO A 43 14.67 -9.68 -18.99
CA PRO A 43 13.97 -10.74 -19.73
C PRO A 43 13.67 -11.98 -18.86
N PRO A 44 12.66 -12.81 -19.22
CA PRO A 44 12.36 -14.05 -18.52
C PRO A 44 13.53 -15.03 -18.49
N VAL A 45 13.67 -15.79 -17.41
CA VAL A 45 14.74 -16.78 -17.23
C VAL A 45 14.18 -18.18 -16.97
N THR A 46 14.90 -19.21 -17.42
CA THR A 46 14.60 -20.61 -17.08
C THR A 46 15.27 -20.97 -15.76
N THR A 47 14.48 -21.38 -14.76
CA THR A 47 14.97 -21.75 -13.43
C THR A 47 14.00 -22.72 -12.76
N GLU A 48 14.52 -23.56 -11.85
CA GLU A 48 13.71 -24.40 -10.95
C GLU A 48 13.19 -23.62 -9.73
N GLY A 49 13.75 -22.43 -9.51
CA GLY A 49 13.43 -21.51 -8.43
C GLY A 49 12.00 -21.01 -8.54
N LYS A 50 11.24 -21.21 -7.47
CA LYS A 50 9.83 -20.83 -7.39
C LYS A 50 9.42 -20.45 -5.98
N GLY A 51 8.37 -19.65 -5.85
CA GLY A 51 7.83 -19.27 -4.55
C GLY A 51 6.56 -18.44 -4.62
N GLU A 52 6.07 -18.09 -3.44
CA GLU A 52 4.92 -17.21 -3.25
C GLU A 52 5.22 -16.23 -2.13
N ALA A 53 4.69 -15.02 -2.27
CA ALA A 53 4.65 -14.01 -1.22
C ALA A 53 3.21 -13.61 -0.96
N THR A 54 2.86 -13.47 0.32
CA THR A 54 1.66 -12.76 0.76
C THR A 54 2.11 -11.49 1.45
N LEU A 55 1.47 -10.36 1.13
CA LEU A 55 1.80 -9.06 1.71
C LEU A 55 0.54 -8.39 2.27
N GLY A 56 0.73 -7.65 3.36
CA GLY A 56 -0.29 -6.80 3.96
C GLY A 56 0.24 -5.38 4.07
N PHE A 57 -0.47 -4.41 3.51
CA PHE A 57 -0.15 -2.99 3.65
C PHE A 57 -1.21 -2.30 4.49
N ASN A 58 -0.79 -1.74 5.62
CA ASN A 58 -1.65 -0.92 6.48
C ASN A 58 -1.63 0.52 5.96
N THR A 59 -2.77 1.02 5.47
CA THR A 59 -2.83 2.36 4.88
C THR A 59 -2.65 3.48 5.88
N ASP A 60 -2.83 3.22 7.17
CA ASP A 60 -2.77 4.25 8.21
C ASP A 60 -1.35 4.41 8.73
N THR A 61 -0.72 3.30 9.09
CA THR A 61 0.67 3.29 9.58
C THR A 61 1.69 3.31 8.44
N LYS A 62 1.25 3.09 7.20
CA LYS A 62 2.09 2.89 6.01
C LYS A 62 3.05 1.70 6.15
N GLN A 63 2.75 0.76 7.04
CA GLN A 63 3.56 -0.42 7.27
C GLN A 63 3.23 -1.49 6.22
N LEU A 64 4.27 -2.02 5.57
CA LEU A 64 4.19 -3.20 4.74
C LEU A 64 4.66 -4.41 5.55
N THR A 65 3.92 -5.51 5.49
CA THR A 65 4.28 -6.80 6.08
C THR A 65 4.29 -7.87 4.99
N TRP A 66 5.12 -8.89 5.14
CA TRP A 66 5.16 -10.01 4.19
C TRP A 66 5.47 -11.34 4.85
N ASN A 67 4.97 -12.40 4.23
CA ASN A 67 5.40 -13.78 4.44
C ASN A 67 5.75 -14.38 3.07
N VAL A 68 6.94 -14.98 2.97
CA VAL A 68 7.49 -15.50 1.72
C VAL A 68 7.94 -16.93 1.92
N MET A 69 7.59 -17.77 0.95
CA MET A 69 8.06 -19.14 0.82
C MET A 69 8.66 -19.33 -0.56
N TYR A 70 9.86 -19.87 -0.64
CA TYR A 70 10.49 -20.25 -1.90
C TYR A 70 11.19 -21.61 -1.80
N SER A 71 11.47 -22.21 -2.95
CA SER A 71 12.19 -23.48 -3.09
C SER A 71 12.86 -23.57 -4.47
N GLY A 72 13.67 -24.62 -4.69
CA GLY A 72 14.21 -24.94 -6.01
C GLY A 72 15.35 -24.05 -6.49
N LEU A 73 15.94 -23.23 -5.61
CA LEU A 73 17.17 -22.50 -5.94
C LEU A 73 18.33 -23.49 -6.16
N SER A 74 19.21 -23.20 -7.12
CA SER A 74 20.41 -24.00 -7.40
C SER A 74 21.48 -23.93 -6.30
N GLY A 75 21.32 -23.03 -5.35
CA GLY A 75 22.18 -22.85 -4.18
C GLY A 75 21.49 -22.01 -3.10
N PRO A 76 22.22 -21.62 -2.05
CA PRO A 76 21.68 -20.72 -1.03
C PRO A 76 21.20 -19.41 -1.65
N ALA A 77 20.11 -18.86 -1.12
CA ALA A 77 19.74 -17.47 -1.43
C ALA A 77 20.90 -16.54 -1.05
N THR A 78 21.16 -15.53 -1.86
CA THR A 78 22.24 -14.56 -1.65
C THR A 78 21.71 -13.17 -1.27
N ALA A 79 20.49 -12.84 -1.69
CA ALA A 79 19.79 -11.60 -1.38
C ALA A 79 18.27 -11.78 -1.51
N GLY A 80 17.51 -10.81 -1.01
CA GLY A 80 16.09 -10.65 -1.30
C GLY A 80 15.68 -9.19 -1.09
N HIS A 81 14.68 -8.74 -1.84
CA HIS A 81 14.19 -7.37 -1.79
C HIS A 81 12.80 -7.23 -2.42
N ILE A 82 12.15 -6.09 -2.17
CA ILE A 82 10.91 -5.66 -2.84
C ILE A 82 11.25 -4.50 -3.78
N HIS A 83 10.74 -4.55 -5.01
CA HIS A 83 10.87 -3.50 -6.02
C HIS A 83 9.63 -2.62 -6.11
N GLY A 84 9.80 -1.39 -6.62
CA GLY A 84 8.69 -0.56 -7.04
C GLY A 84 9.03 0.94 -7.13
N PRO A 85 8.07 1.77 -7.53
CA PRO A 85 6.80 1.38 -8.16
C PRO A 85 6.99 1.01 -9.64
N ALA A 86 6.32 -0.04 -10.11
CA ALA A 86 6.25 -0.42 -11.52
C ALA A 86 4.95 -1.18 -11.82
N ALA A 87 4.56 -1.20 -13.10
CA ALA A 87 3.52 -2.10 -13.58
C ALA A 87 4.01 -3.56 -13.53
N LYS A 88 3.08 -4.52 -13.56
CA LYS A 88 3.44 -5.95 -13.58
C LYS A 88 4.27 -6.27 -14.84
N GLY A 89 5.44 -6.89 -14.64
CA GLY A 89 6.36 -7.28 -15.72
C GLY A 89 7.41 -6.23 -16.09
N GLU A 90 7.34 -5.03 -15.49
CA GLU A 90 8.32 -3.96 -15.72
C GLU A 90 9.41 -3.93 -14.65
N ASN A 91 10.59 -3.46 -15.04
CA ASN A 91 11.71 -3.26 -14.12
C ASN A 91 11.48 -2.04 -13.23
N ALA A 92 11.89 -2.13 -11.96
CA ALA A 92 11.90 -1.02 -11.00
C ALA A 92 13.12 -1.10 -10.08
N ASP A 93 13.42 -0.01 -9.39
CA ASP A 93 14.45 0.02 -8.35
C ASP A 93 14.02 -0.78 -7.10
N VAL A 94 15.00 -1.13 -6.27
CA VAL A 94 14.78 -1.76 -4.96
C VAL A 94 14.30 -0.70 -3.96
N VAL A 95 13.16 -0.96 -3.32
CA VAL A 95 12.59 -0.09 -2.27
C VAL A 95 12.76 -0.65 -0.87
N VAL A 96 12.76 -1.98 -0.71
CA VAL A 96 12.97 -2.64 0.58
C VAL A 96 14.04 -3.72 0.43
N PRO A 97 15.30 -3.43 0.76
CA PRO A 97 16.33 -4.46 0.85
C PRO A 97 16.11 -5.30 2.11
N PHE A 98 16.13 -6.63 1.99
CA PHE A 98 16.09 -7.49 3.17
C PHE A 98 17.46 -7.56 3.85
N LYS A 99 17.45 -7.70 5.17
CA LYS A 99 18.69 -7.84 5.94
C LYS A 99 19.31 -9.21 5.68
N GLY A 100 20.41 -9.23 4.93
CA GLY A 100 21.13 -10.45 4.56
C GLY A 100 20.36 -11.34 3.60
N ALA A 101 20.81 -12.59 3.46
CA ALA A 101 20.13 -13.58 2.65
C ALA A 101 18.96 -14.21 3.42
N PRO A 102 17.69 -14.00 2.99
CA PRO A 102 16.55 -14.61 3.66
C PRO A 102 16.58 -16.14 3.48
N LYS A 103 16.12 -16.89 4.48
CA LYS A 103 15.90 -18.35 4.39
C LYS A 103 14.40 -18.64 4.41
N SER A 104 13.93 -19.42 3.44
CA SER A 104 12.53 -19.85 3.37
C SER A 104 12.15 -20.82 4.51
N PRO A 105 10.95 -20.68 5.12
CA PRO A 105 10.04 -19.54 5.02
C PRO A 105 10.54 -18.35 5.86
N PHE A 106 10.23 -17.13 5.45
CA PHE A 106 10.54 -15.94 6.25
C PHE A 106 9.44 -14.89 6.21
N ASN A 107 9.45 -14.04 7.23
CA ASN A 107 8.53 -12.91 7.39
C ASN A 107 9.34 -11.61 7.52
N GLY A 108 8.70 -10.48 7.27
CA GLY A 108 9.28 -9.18 7.55
C GLY A 108 8.26 -8.07 7.53
N ALA A 109 8.74 -6.87 7.88
CA ALA A 109 7.99 -5.63 7.80
C ALA A 109 8.91 -4.46 7.47
N ALA A 110 8.35 -3.43 6.84
CA ALA A 110 8.99 -2.15 6.55
C ALA A 110 8.02 -1.00 6.82
#